data_AF-A0A959Y4U0-F1
#
_entry.id   AF-A0A959Y4U0-F1
#
_cell.length_a   1.000
_cell.length_b   1.000
_cell.length_c   1.000
_cell.angle_alpha   90.00
_cell.angle_beta   90.00
_cell.angle_gamma   90.00
#
_symmetry.space_group_name_H-M   'P 1'
#
loop_
_entity.id
_entity.type
_entity.pdbx_description
1 polymer ?
#
loop_
_entity_poly.entity_id
_entity_poly.type
_entity_poly.pdbx_seq_one_letter_code
_entity_poly.pdbx_strand_id
1 'polypeptide(L)'
;AGASWMDVFREERDPETGRMQRFQQLHAPEWSGTFAFSYRPNTWTVDLTGQWYGPMRLPVLENDPRPEYSPWYALLNLQVTRALGHGLEVFAGVKNLLDFVPEHVLLRPHDPFDQQVDDPADNPLGLSFDAGYAYAPQQGVRSFAGLRWTLE
;
A
#
# COMPACT_ATOMS: atom_id res chain seq x y z
N ALA A 1 9.44 15.68 -8.04
CA ALA A 1 8.34 15.34 -7.12
C ALA A 1 7.03 15.67 -7.81
N GLY A 2 5.98 14.90 -7.54
CA GLY A 2 4.62 15.13 -8.04
C GLY A 2 3.63 14.85 -6.92
N ALA A 3 2.58 15.66 -6.83
CA ALA A 3 1.49 15.47 -5.88
C ALA A 3 0.19 15.39 -6.68
N SER A 4 -0.72 14.53 -6.23
CA SER A 4 -2.01 14.28 -6.86
C SER A 4 -3.10 14.45 -5.82
N TRP A 5 -4.00 15.37 -6.08
CA TRP A 5 -5.24 15.52 -5.32
C TRP A 5 -6.39 15.04 -6.20
N MET A 6 -7.21 14.13 -5.69
CA MET A 6 -8.25 13.46 -6.46
C MET A 6 -9.51 13.33 -5.60
N ASP A 7 -10.61 13.90 -6.08
CA ASP A 7 -11.93 13.69 -5.49
C ASP A 7 -12.71 12.69 -6.37
N VAL A 8 -12.70 11.42 -5.96
CA VAL A 8 -13.27 10.30 -6.74
C VAL A 8 -14.52 9.76 -6.06
N PHE A 9 -15.66 10.00 -6.69
CA PHE A 9 -16.96 9.53 -6.22
C PHE A 9 -17.77 8.93 -7.36
N ARG A 10 -18.62 7.96 -7.03
CA ARG A 10 -19.66 7.42 -7.90
C ARG A 10 -21.00 7.97 -7.44
N GLU A 11 -21.77 8.55 -8.35
CA GLU A 11 -23.16 8.91 -8.08
C GLU A 11 -24.08 7.80 -8.56
N GLU A 12 -24.80 7.18 -7.62
CA GLU A 12 -25.86 6.22 -7.93
C GLU A 12 -27.21 6.80 -7.49
N ARG A 13 -28.23 6.58 -8.31
CA ARG A 13 -29.60 6.98 -7.99
C ARG A 13 -30.21 5.88 -7.14
N ASP A 14 -30.52 6.22 -5.90
CA ASP A 14 -31.21 5.34 -4.99
C ASP A 14 -32.59 4.96 -5.57
N PRO A 15 -32.87 3.66 -5.82
CA PRO A 15 -34.11 3.21 -6.42
C PRO A 15 -35.34 3.44 -5.54
N GLU A 16 -35.18 3.58 -4.21
CA GLU A 16 -36.28 3.75 -3.26
C GLU A 16 -36.58 5.21 -2.97
N THR A 17 -35.55 6.06 -2.87
CA THR A 17 -35.72 7.48 -2.49
C THR A 17 -35.60 8.46 -3.66
N GLY A 18 -35.13 8.00 -4.83
CA GLY A 18 -34.92 8.82 -6.02
C GLY A 18 -33.83 9.88 -5.88
N ARG A 19 -33.11 9.91 -4.75
CA ARG A 19 -32.01 10.84 -4.47
C ARG A 19 -30.71 10.33 -5.07
N MET A 20 -29.86 11.25 -5.49
CA MET A 20 -28.49 10.95 -5.91
C MET A 20 -27.64 10.73 -4.65
N GLN A 21 -27.09 9.54 -4.48
CA GLN A 21 -26.14 9.23 -3.40
C GLN A 21 -24.72 9.18 -3.97
N ARG A 22 -23.78 9.85 -3.29
CA ARG A 22 -22.36 9.84 -3.63
C ARG A 22 -21.64 8.76 -2.82
N PHE A 23 -21.00 7.83 -3.51
CA PHE A 23 -20.17 6.79 -2.92
C PHE A 23 -18.70 7.05 -3.26
N GLN A 24 -17.87 7.24 -2.24
CA GLN A 24 -16.42 7.30 -2.46
C GLN A 24 -15.91 5.96 -2.98
N GLN A 25 -15.03 6.00 -3.99
CA GLN A 25 -14.48 4.80 -4.58
C GLN A 25 -13.50 4.10 -3.62
N LEU A 26 -13.59 2.78 -3.55
CA LEU A 26 -12.67 1.96 -2.77
C LEU A 26 -11.24 2.11 -3.28
N HIS A 27 -10.27 2.12 -2.36
CA HIS A 27 -8.84 2.27 -2.65
C HIS A 27 -8.46 3.57 -3.39
N ALA A 28 -9.31 4.60 -3.32
CA ALA A 28 -9.03 5.92 -3.88
C ALA A 28 -8.74 6.92 -2.74
N PRO A 29 -7.47 7.15 -2.38
CA PRO A 29 -7.11 8.19 -1.42
C PRO A 29 -7.41 9.57 -2.01
N GLU A 30 -7.95 10.47 -1.18
CA GLU A 30 -8.27 11.86 -1.60
C GLU A 30 -7.02 12.65 -2.02
N TRP A 31 -5.88 12.29 -1.43
CA TRP A 31 -4.59 12.88 -1.74
C TRP A 31 -3.50 11.83 -1.65
N SER A 32 -2.61 11.86 -2.62
CA SER A 32 -1.41 11.06 -2.63
C SER A 32 -0.27 11.84 -3.27
N GLY A 33 0.95 11.39 -3.08
CA GLY A 33 2.06 12.01 -3.76
C GLY A 33 3.30 11.16 -3.74
N THR A 34 4.23 11.57 -4.58
CA THR A 34 5.50 10.90 -4.80
C THR A 34 6.59 11.94 -4.91
N PHE A 35 7.69 11.71 -4.20
CA PHE A 35 8.89 12.48 -4.37
C PHE A 35 10.06 11.54 -4.66
N ALA A 36 11.00 12.06 -5.45
CA ALA A 36 12.27 11.41 -5.71
C ALA A 36 13.33 12.50 -5.60
N PHE A 37 14.30 12.25 -4.74
CA PHE A 37 15.50 13.05 -4.58
C PHE A 37 16.69 12.19 -4.97
N SER A 38 17.57 12.72 -5.80
CA SER A 38 18.72 12.01 -6.31
C SER A 38 19.94 12.91 -6.21
N TYR A 39 20.96 12.46 -5.49
CA TYR A 39 22.19 13.19 -5.27
C TYR A 39 23.38 12.38 -5.77
N ARG A 40 24.18 12.95 -6.68
CA ARG A 40 25.25 12.24 -7.40
C ARG A 40 26.63 12.89 -7.25
N PRO A 41 27.28 12.81 -6.09
CA PRO A 41 28.65 13.32 -5.93
C PRO A 41 29.69 12.31 -6.45
N ASN A 42 30.48 12.71 -7.44
CA ASN A 42 31.60 11.93 -8.00
C ASN A 42 31.18 10.50 -8.41
N THR A 43 31.64 9.49 -7.66
CA THR A 43 31.37 8.07 -7.91
C THR A 43 30.20 7.52 -7.11
N TRP A 44 29.53 8.34 -6.31
CA TRP A 44 28.39 7.94 -5.49
C TRP A 44 27.09 8.47 -6.08
N THR A 45 26.03 7.69 -5.93
CA THR A 45 24.65 8.09 -6.21
C THR A 45 23.80 7.69 -5.01
N VAL A 46 23.05 8.63 -4.46
CA VAL A 46 22.11 8.42 -3.37
C VAL A 46 20.73 8.81 -3.88
N ASP A 47 19.84 7.82 -3.96
CA ASP A 47 18.46 7.97 -4.40
C ASP A 47 17.53 7.77 -3.20
N LEU A 48 16.78 8.80 -2.85
CA LEU A 48 15.70 8.74 -1.85
C LEU A 48 14.37 8.91 -2.58
N THR A 49 13.51 7.91 -2.47
CA THR A 49 12.15 7.95 -3.01
C THR A 49 11.15 7.86 -1.87
N GLY A 50 10.07 8.62 -1.97
CA GLY A 50 9.00 8.62 -1.00
C GLY A 50 7.65 8.65 -1.68
N GLN A 51 6.70 7.90 -1.15
CA GLN A 51 5.31 7.91 -1.57
C GLN A 51 4.46 8.09 -0.31
N TRP A 52 3.40 8.89 -0.40
CA TRP A 52 2.47 9.06 0.72
C TRP A 52 1.04 9.00 0.23
N TYR A 53 0.16 8.48 1.08
CA TYR A 53 -1.24 8.20 0.76
C TYR A 53 -2.10 8.60 1.93
N GLY A 54 -2.98 9.58 1.72
CA GLY A 54 -4.00 9.95 2.70
C GLY A 54 -4.97 8.80 2.99
N PRO A 55 -5.89 9.00 3.93
CA PRO A 55 -6.94 8.04 4.23
C PRO A 55 -7.71 7.66 2.95
N MET A 56 -7.85 6.36 2.70
CA MET A 56 -8.64 5.83 1.60
C MET A 56 -9.69 4.88 2.15
N ARG A 57 -10.85 4.84 1.50
CA ARG A 57 -11.93 3.92 1.87
C ARG A 57 -11.57 2.49 1.46
N LEU A 58 -11.78 1.55 2.37
CA LEU A 58 -11.46 0.13 2.23
C LEU A 58 -12.75 -0.71 2.20
N PRO A 59 -12.75 -1.85 1.49
CA PRO A 59 -13.85 -2.80 1.58
C PRO A 59 -13.85 -3.41 2.97
N VAL A 60 -14.98 -3.28 3.67
CA VAL A 60 -15.23 -3.92 4.97
C VAL A 60 -16.56 -4.66 4.89
N LEU A 61 -16.65 -5.80 5.57
CA LEU A 61 -17.88 -6.59 5.64
C LEU A 61 -18.84 -6.03 6.71
N GLU A 62 -20.08 -6.46 6.66
CA GLU A 62 -21.03 -6.19 7.74
C GLU A 62 -20.52 -6.84 9.05
N ASN A 63 -20.47 -6.07 10.13
CA ASN A 63 -19.89 -6.45 11.43
C ASN A 63 -18.35 -6.65 11.45
N ASP A 64 -17.63 -6.19 10.44
CA ASP A 64 -16.16 -6.22 10.44
C ASP A 64 -15.60 -5.23 11.48
N PRO A 65 -14.72 -5.66 12.42
CA PRO A 65 -14.12 -4.78 13.41
C PRO A 65 -13.03 -3.87 12.84
N ARG A 66 -12.57 -4.09 11.60
CA ARG A 66 -11.53 -3.27 10.96
C ARG A 66 -12.09 -1.90 10.55
N PRO A 67 -11.28 -0.84 10.61
CA PRO A 67 -11.74 0.49 10.22
C PRO A 67 -12.04 0.57 8.71
N GLU A 68 -13.13 1.25 8.36
CA GLU A 68 -13.51 1.47 6.95
C GLU A 68 -12.49 2.33 6.18
N TYR A 69 -11.63 3.07 6.88
CA TYR A 69 -10.63 3.94 6.28
C TYR A 69 -9.22 3.54 6.69
N SER A 70 -8.30 3.57 5.72
CA SER A 70 -6.88 3.43 6.01
C SER A 70 -6.37 4.62 6.82
N PRO A 71 -5.36 4.42 7.68
CA PRO A 71 -4.60 5.55 8.23
C PRO A 71 -3.85 6.27 7.09
N TRP A 72 -3.42 7.51 7.36
CA TRP A 72 -2.41 8.15 6.52
C TRP A 72 -1.07 7.44 6.71
N TYR A 73 -0.40 7.09 5.60
CA TYR A 73 0.91 6.49 5.66
C TYR A 73 1.84 6.99 4.56
N ALA A 74 3.13 6.71 4.75
CA ALA A 74 4.17 7.00 3.79
C ALA A 74 5.14 5.81 3.69
N LEU A 75 5.64 5.58 2.48
CA LEU A 75 6.63 4.58 2.15
C LEU A 75 7.89 5.30 1.68
N LEU A 76 8.97 5.14 2.42
CA LEU A 76 10.28 5.71 2.08
C LEU A 76 11.22 4.60 1.66
N ASN A 77 11.93 4.81 0.55
CA ASN A 77 12.97 3.90 0.09
C ASN A 77 14.25 4.67 -0.19
N LEU A 78 15.38 4.12 0.25
CA LEU A 78 16.71 4.67 0.07
C LEU A 78 17.56 3.67 -0.70
N GLN A 79 18.29 4.15 -1.71
CA GLN A 79 19.29 3.37 -2.42
C GLN A 79 20.58 4.18 -2.55
N VAL A 80 21.70 3.53 -2.29
CA VAL A 80 23.05 4.06 -2.45
C VAL A 80 23.77 3.19 -3.47
N THR A 81 24.35 3.83 -4.47
CA THR A 81 25.14 3.20 -5.52
C THR A 81 26.53 3.83 -5.55
N ARG A 82 27.57 3.01 -5.74
CA ARG A 82 28.95 3.44 -5.91
C ARG A 82 29.54 2.82 -7.17
N ALA A 83 29.99 3.68 -8.09
CA ALA A 83 30.80 3.27 -9.23
C ALA A 83 32.22 2.95 -8.77
N LEU A 84 32.72 1.76 -9.13
CA LEU A 84 34.08 1.30 -8.84
C LEU A 84 35.02 1.45 -10.05
N GLY A 85 34.48 1.81 -11.23
CA GLY A 85 35.24 1.91 -12.49
C GLY A 85 35.13 0.65 -13.35
N HIS A 86 35.58 0.72 -14.60
CA HIS A 86 35.54 -0.40 -15.56
C HIS A 86 34.12 -1.01 -15.77
N GLY A 87 33.09 -0.17 -15.74
CA GLY A 87 31.69 -0.61 -15.86
C GLY A 87 31.14 -1.30 -14.60
N LEU A 88 31.87 -1.34 -13.48
CA LEU A 88 31.46 -1.97 -12.24
C LEU A 88 30.78 -0.97 -11.29
N GLU A 89 29.60 -1.34 -10.79
CA GLU A 89 28.82 -0.60 -9.80
C GLU A 89 28.39 -1.52 -8.67
N VAL A 90 28.48 -1.04 -7.43
CA VAL A 90 27.92 -1.72 -6.26
C VAL A 90 26.79 -0.88 -5.73
N PHE A 91 25.67 -1.49 -5.39
CA PHE A 91 24.52 -0.80 -4.82
C PHE A 91 23.97 -1.54 -3.63
N ALA A 92 23.42 -0.78 -2.69
CA ALA A 92 22.67 -1.28 -1.56
C ALA A 92 21.53 -0.32 -1.25
N GLY A 93 20.47 -0.82 -0.64
CA GLY A 93 19.32 0.01 -0.32
C GLY A 93 18.42 -0.63 0.71
N VAL A 94 17.49 0.19 1.19
CA VAL A 94 16.45 -0.18 2.16
C VAL A 94 15.12 0.31 1.60
N LYS A 95 14.15 -0.61 1.51
CA LYS A 95 12.76 -0.31 1.17
C LYS A 95 11.92 -0.25 2.44
N ASN A 96 10.84 0.51 2.38
CA ASN A 96 9.90 0.71 3.49
C ASN A 96 10.60 1.13 4.80
N LEU A 97 11.41 2.19 4.75
CA LEU A 97 12.24 2.65 5.88
C LEU A 97 11.43 3.00 7.14
N LEU A 98 10.14 3.34 6.99
CA LEU A 98 9.23 3.65 8.08
C LEU A 98 8.52 2.42 8.67
N ASP A 99 8.82 1.21 8.15
CA ASP A 99 8.22 -0.05 8.56
C ASP A 99 6.68 -0.07 8.54
N PHE A 100 6.10 0.60 7.55
CA PHE A 100 4.64 0.65 7.47
C PHE A 100 4.11 -0.65 6.88
N VAL A 101 3.42 -1.44 7.69
CA VAL A 101 2.77 -2.70 7.31
C VAL A 101 1.32 -2.68 7.81
N PRO A 102 0.33 -2.92 6.96
CA PRO A 102 -1.06 -3.01 7.38
C PRO A 102 -1.28 -4.30 8.18
N GLU A 103 -1.94 -4.18 9.33
CA GLU A 103 -2.34 -5.33 10.13
C GLU A 103 -3.67 -5.92 9.62
N HIS A 104 -3.88 -7.22 9.82
CA HIS A 104 -5.17 -7.89 9.58
C HIS A 104 -5.74 -7.70 8.15
N VAL A 105 -4.85 -7.77 7.15
CA VAL A 105 -5.19 -7.62 5.72
C VAL A 105 -6.14 -8.71 5.21
N LEU A 106 -6.06 -9.90 5.80
CA LEU A 106 -6.90 -11.04 5.45
C LEU A 106 -7.87 -11.31 6.60
N LEU A 107 -9.15 -11.41 6.27
CA LEU A 107 -10.18 -11.87 7.20
C LEU A 107 -10.42 -13.36 6.98
N ARG A 108 -10.58 -14.10 8.08
CA ARG A 108 -10.74 -15.57 8.11
C ARG A 108 -9.84 -16.34 7.12
N PRO A 109 -8.51 -16.12 7.14
CA PRO A 109 -7.59 -16.82 6.22
C PRO A 109 -7.55 -18.34 6.40
N HIS A 110 -8.07 -18.86 7.52
CA HIS A 110 -8.14 -20.28 7.83
C HIS A 110 -9.34 -20.98 7.15
N ASP A 111 -10.36 -20.24 6.71
CA ASP A 111 -11.54 -20.76 6.00
C ASP A 111 -11.76 -19.99 4.68
N PRO A 112 -10.86 -20.13 3.69
CA PRO A 112 -10.87 -19.31 2.47
C PRO A 112 -12.03 -19.61 1.51
N PHE A 113 -12.83 -20.65 1.80
CA PHE A 113 -13.97 -21.07 0.98
C PHE A 113 -15.28 -21.09 1.78
N ASP A 114 -15.33 -20.40 2.93
CA ASP A 114 -16.52 -20.22 3.77
C ASP A 114 -17.23 -21.53 4.15
N GLN A 115 -16.48 -22.61 4.36
CA GLN A 115 -17.05 -23.92 4.71
C GLN A 115 -17.66 -23.96 6.12
N GLN A 116 -17.22 -23.07 7.00
CA GLN A 116 -17.65 -22.98 8.40
C GLN A 116 -18.22 -21.59 8.74
N VAL A 117 -18.68 -20.83 7.73
CA VAL A 117 -19.19 -19.46 7.93
C VAL A 117 -20.39 -19.39 8.87
N ASP A 118 -21.25 -20.43 8.86
CA ASP A 118 -22.46 -20.51 9.67
C ASP A 118 -22.21 -21.08 11.09
N ASP A 119 -20.97 -21.49 11.43
CA ASP A 119 -20.66 -22.02 12.77
C ASP A 119 -20.55 -20.88 13.78
N PRO A 120 -21.51 -20.71 14.72
CA PRO A 120 -21.48 -19.59 15.66
C PRO A 120 -20.38 -19.71 16.71
N ALA A 121 -19.78 -20.90 16.88
CA ALA A 121 -18.69 -21.12 17.83
C ALA A 121 -17.34 -20.64 17.26
N ASP A 122 -17.13 -20.80 15.95
CA ASP A 122 -15.91 -20.37 15.24
C ASP A 122 -16.04 -18.94 14.68
N ASN A 123 -17.24 -18.58 14.20
CA ASN A 123 -17.53 -17.31 13.53
C ASN A 123 -18.73 -16.57 14.15
N PRO A 124 -18.61 -16.06 15.40
CA PRO A 124 -19.71 -15.39 16.09
C PRO A 124 -20.20 -14.10 15.41
N LEU A 125 -19.38 -13.53 14.51
CA LEU A 125 -19.68 -12.31 13.75
C LEU A 125 -20.21 -12.61 12.33
N GLY A 126 -20.29 -13.88 11.92
CA GLY A 126 -20.79 -14.27 10.59
C GLY A 126 -19.95 -13.73 9.43
N LEU A 127 -18.66 -13.49 9.64
CA LEU A 127 -17.75 -12.91 8.65
C LEU A 127 -17.37 -13.95 7.58
N SER A 128 -17.31 -13.55 6.32
CA SER A 128 -16.75 -14.38 5.24
C SER A 128 -15.25 -14.15 5.07
N PHE A 129 -14.58 -15.00 4.30
CA PHE A 129 -13.22 -14.71 3.85
C PHE A 129 -13.18 -13.41 3.04
N ASP A 130 -12.25 -12.52 3.38
CA ASP A 130 -12.03 -11.27 2.66
C ASP A 130 -10.53 -10.97 2.52
N ALA A 131 -10.11 -10.68 1.29
CA ALA A 131 -8.76 -10.29 0.92
C ALA A 131 -8.69 -8.89 0.29
N GLY A 132 -9.81 -8.16 0.27
CA GLY A 132 -9.91 -6.81 -0.30
C GLY A 132 -9.22 -5.74 0.54
N TYR A 133 -8.93 -5.99 1.81
CA TYR A 133 -8.38 -5.00 2.74
C TYR A 133 -6.88 -4.67 2.52
N ALA A 134 -6.27 -5.17 1.44
CA ALA A 134 -4.86 -4.93 1.14
C ALA A 134 -4.61 -3.54 0.53
N TYR A 135 -4.20 -2.57 1.34
CA TYR A 135 -3.96 -1.18 0.89
C TYR A 135 -2.49 -0.74 0.88
N ALA A 136 -1.60 -1.47 1.54
CA ALA A 136 -0.17 -1.15 1.62
C ALA A 136 0.70 -2.43 1.54
N PRO A 137 2.03 -2.31 1.36
CA PRO A 137 2.91 -3.48 1.31
C PRO A 137 2.80 -4.34 2.57
N GLN A 138 2.63 -5.65 2.38
CA GLN A 138 2.58 -6.62 3.49
C GLN A 138 3.97 -6.98 4.04
N GLN A 139 5.02 -6.38 3.48
CA GLN A 139 6.41 -6.57 3.91
C GLN A 139 6.94 -5.28 4.50
N GLY A 140 7.47 -5.37 5.72
CA GLY A 140 8.11 -4.28 6.44
C GLY A 140 9.45 -3.84 5.85
N VAL A 141 10.32 -3.31 6.71
CA VAL A 141 11.66 -2.85 6.33
C VAL A 141 12.43 -3.98 5.63
N ARG A 142 12.93 -3.70 4.43
CA ARG A 142 13.70 -4.68 3.65
C ARG A 142 14.97 -4.08 3.08
N SER A 143 16.11 -4.64 3.45
CA SER A 143 17.41 -4.31 2.87
C SER A 143 17.75 -5.18 1.65
N PHE A 144 18.51 -4.63 0.72
CA PHE A 144 19.09 -5.36 -0.41
C PHE A 144 20.48 -4.81 -0.75
N ALA A 145 21.32 -5.65 -1.36
CA ALA A 145 22.60 -5.26 -1.91
C ALA A 145 22.88 -6.08 -3.16
N GLY A 146 23.66 -5.51 -4.08
CA GLY A 146 23.98 -6.14 -5.35
C GLY A 146 25.15 -5.46 -6.05
N LEU A 147 25.60 -6.12 -7.12
CA LEU A 147 26.66 -5.67 -7.99
C LEU A 147 26.13 -5.69 -9.41
N ARG A 148 26.46 -4.65 -10.18
CA ARG A 148 26.14 -4.51 -11.60
C ARG A 148 27.44 -4.35 -12.35
N TRP A 149 27.62 -5.14 -13.40
CA TRP A 149 28.74 -5.01 -14.31
C TRP A 149 28.22 -4.81 -15.72
N THR A 150 28.55 -3.67 -16.32
CA THR A 150 28.25 -3.35 -17.71
C THR A 150 29.47 -3.73 -18.56
N LEU A 151 29.28 -4.68 -19.47
CA LEU A 151 30.26 -5.10 -20.47
C LEU A 151 30.03 -4.27 -21.75
N GLU A 152 31.07 -3.61 -22.24
CA GLU A 152 31.12 -2.98 -23.58
C GLU A 152 31.82 -3.90 -24.58
#